data_AF-A0A3A9C7J8-F1
#
_entry.id   AF-A0A3A9C7J8-F1
#
_cell.length_a   1.000
_cell.length_b   1.000
_cell.length_c   1.000
_cell.angle_alpha   90.00
_cell.angle_beta   90.00
_cell.angle_gamma   90.00
#
_symmetry.space_group_name_H-M   'P 1'
#
loop_
_entity.id
_entity.type
_entity.pdbx_description
1 polymer ?
#
loop_
_entity_poly.entity_id
_entity_poly.type
_entity_poly.pdbx_seq_one_letter_code
_entity_poly.pdbx_strand_id
1 'polypeptide(L)' 'MKIINFEEAKARKYSKKKAAKQLTEVDNGVLELQKQYQAYAQFCNQWYDEHIAGQDENGKQIYKD' A
#
# COMPACT_ATOMS: atom_id res chain seq x y z
N MET A 1 14.67 24.85 -33.92
CA MET A 1 15.12 24.49 -32.55
C MET A 1 14.61 25.58 -31.61
N LYS A 2 13.70 25.28 -30.68
CA LYS A 2 13.20 26.32 -29.74
C LYS A 2 14.28 26.55 -28.67
N ILE A 3 14.91 27.71 -28.71
CA ILE A 3 15.88 28.15 -27.71
C ILE A 3 15.06 28.64 -26.52
N ILE A 4 15.08 27.89 -25.42
CA ILE A 4 14.45 28.28 -24.15
C ILE A 4 15.48 29.01 -23.28
N ASN A 5 15.04 30.05 -22.58
CA ASN A 5 15.94 30.81 -21.72
C ASN A 5 16.36 30.00 -20.47
N PHE A 6 17.42 30.46 -19.81
CA PHE A 6 17.98 29.78 -18.63
C PHE A 6 16.98 29.66 -17.47
N GLU A 7 16.14 30.68 -17.24
CA GLU A 7 15.12 30.66 -16.18
C GLU A 7 14.02 29.62 -16.47
N GLU A 8 13.56 29.51 -17.71
CA GLU A 8 12.56 28.54 -18.15
C GLU A 8 13.12 27.11 -18.08
N ALA A 9 14.38 26.93 -18.44
CA ALA A 9 15.08 25.65 -18.28
C ALA A 9 15.21 25.25 -16.80
N LYS A 10 15.53 26.20 -15.92
CA LYS A 10 15.64 25.98 -14.46
C LYS A 10 14.27 25.64 -13.85
N ALA A 11 13.22 26.37 -14.22
CA ALA A 11 11.86 26.13 -13.77
C ALA A 11 11.35 24.73 -14.16
N ARG A 12 11.59 24.30 -15.41
CA ARG A 12 11.25 22.95 -15.87
C ARG A 12 12.01 21.85 -15.11
N LYS A 13 13.29 22.07 -14.77
CA LYS A 13 14.10 21.11 -14.02
C LYS A 13 13.66 21.00 -12.54
N TYR A 14 13.28 22.11 -11.92
CA TYR A 14 12.76 22.13 -10.55
C TYR A 14 11.37 21.50 -10.44
N SER A 15 10.48 21.77 -11.40
CA SER A 15 9.15 21.14 -11.44
C SER A 15 9.24 19.63 -11.59
N LYS A 16 10.15 19.12 -12.45
CA LYS A 16 10.40 17.67 -12.58
C LYS A 16 10.95 17.03 -11.31
N LYS A 17 11.87 17.68 -10.59
CA LYS A 17 12.40 17.17 -9.31
C LYS A 17 11.33 17.13 -8.21
N LYS A 18 10.45 18.13 -8.16
CA LYS A 18 9.35 18.18 -7.17
C LYS A 18 8.29 17.10 -7.46
N ALA A 19 7.95 16.90 -8.73
CA ALA A 19 7.05 15.83 -9.15
C ALA A 19 7.63 14.44 -8.87
N ALA A 20 8.93 14.22 -9.13
CA ALA A 20 9.60 12.96 -8.83
C ALA A 20 9.61 12.65 -7.32
N LYS A 21 9.90 13.63 -6.45
CA LYS A 21 9.86 13.45 -4.99
C LYS A 21 8.47 13.10 -4.47
N GLN A 22 7.44 13.82 -4.93
CA GLN A 22 6.06 13.54 -4.53
C GLN A 22 5.60 12.14 -4.96
N LEU A 23 5.99 11.69 -6.17
CA LEU A 23 5.71 10.33 -6.61
C LEU A 23 6.39 9.30 -5.70
N THR A 24 7.66 9.50 -5.31
CA THR A 24 8.38 8.58 -4.43
C THR A 24 7.79 8.54 -3.01
N GLU A 25 7.35 9.66 -2.45
CA GLU A 25 6.71 9.71 -1.12
C GLU A 25 5.35 8.99 -1.11
N VAL A 26 4.56 9.16 -2.17
CA VAL A 26 3.29 8.44 -2.34
C VAL A 26 3.52 6.94 -2.52
N ASP A 27 4.51 6.54 -3.31
CA ASP A 27 4.84 5.12 -3.55
C ASP A 27 5.25 4.42 -2.25
N ASN A 28 6.06 5.09 -1.40
CA ASN A 28 6.43 4.58 -0.08
C ASN A 28 5.21 4.44 0.84
N GLY A 29 4.32 5.42 0.88
CA GLY A 29 3.10 5.35 1.68
C GLY A 29 2.16 4.22 1.24
N VAL A 30 2.06 3.96 -0.07
CA VAL A 30 1.29 2.83 -0.62
C VAL A 30 1.91 1.49 -0.23
N LEU A 31 3.25 1.38 -0.30
CA LEU A 31 3.99 0.19 0.13
C LEU A 31 3.85 -0.11 1.63
N GLU A 32 3.88 0.92 2.48
CA GLU A 32 3.65 0.77 3.92
C GLU A 32 2.21 0.34 4.23
N LEU A 33 1.23 0.96 3.57
CA LEU A 33 -0.18 0.59 3.73
C LEU A 33 -0.44 -0.86 3.31
N GLN A 34 0.15 -1.30 2.19
CA GLN A 34 0.04 -2.68 1.73
C GLN A 34 0.63 -3.67 2.73
N LYS A 35 1.81 -3.37 3.31
CA LYS A 35 2.42 -4.21 4.35
C LYS A 35 1.53 -4.30 5.60
N GLN A 36 0.92 -3.20 6.01
CA GLN A 36 0.03 -3.17 7.16
C GLN A 36 -1.25 -3.99 6.90
N TYR A 37 -1.85 -3.87 5.72
CA TYR A 37 -2.98 -4.70 5.31
C TYR A 37 -2.63 -6.18 5.26
N GLN A 38 -1.45 -6.53 4.73
CA GLN A 38 -0.98 -7.91 4.69
C GLN A 38 -0.77 -8.47 6.10
N ALA A 39 -0.12 -7.71 6.99
CA ALA A 39 0.07 -8.11 8.38
C ALA A 39 -1.26 -8.31 9.12
N TYR A 40 -2.23 -7.42 8.88
CA TYR A 40 -3.57 -7.54 9.45
C TYR A 40 -4.33 -8.77 8.92
N ALA A 41 -4.27 -9.02 7.60
CA ALA A 41 -4.88 -10.20 7.01
C ALA A 41 -4.25 -11.50 7.54
N GLN A 42 -2.93 -11.53 7.72
CA GLN A 42 -2.23 -12.66 8.34
C GLN A 42 -2.66 -12.88 9.78
N PHE A 43 -2.80 -11.81 10.57
CA PHE A 43 -3.34 -11.89 11.93
C PHE A 43 -4.76 -12.46 11.95
N CYS A 44 -5.66 -11.97 11.08
CA CYS A 44 -7.02 -12.48 10.98
C CYS A 44 -7.04 -13.96 10.57
N ASN A 45 -6.22 -14.37 9.62
CA ASN A 45 -6.13 -15.76 9.18
C ASN A 45 -5.60 -16.67 10.29
N GLN A 46 -4.58 -16.23 11.03
CA GLN A 46 -4.04 -16.98 12.16
C GLN A 46 -5.08 -17.09 13.29
N TRP A 47 -5.78 -16.01 13.59
CA TRP A 47 -6.87 -16.02 14.57
C TRP A 47 -8.00 -16.96 14.15
N TYR A 48 -8.35 -16.96 12.85
CA TYR A 48 -9.36 -17.86 12.31
C TYR A 48 -8.92 -19.33 12.41
N ASP A 49 -7.66 -19.65 12.11
CA ASP A 49 -7.13 -21.02 12.25
C ASP A 49 -7.09 -21.48 13.73
N GLU A 50 -6.72 -20.57 14.63
CA GLU A 50 -6.64 -20.83 16.07
C GLU A 50 -8.02 -21.01 16.70
N HIS A 51 -9.03 -20.26 16.26
CA HIS A 51 -10.36 -20.24 16.90
C HIS A 51 -11.43 -21.01 16.15
N ILE A 52 -11.27 -21.34 14.87
CA ILE A 52 -12.29 -22.06 14.10
C ILE A 52 -11.92 -23.53 13.99
N ALA A 53 -12.77 -24.40 14.52
CA ALA A 53 -12.68 -25.86 14.42
C ALA A 53 -13.14 -26.37 13.05
N GLY A 54 -14.03 -25.63 12.39
CA GLY A 54 -14.58 -25.96 11.08
C GLY A 54 -15.91 -25.27 10.83
N GLN A 55 -16.63 -25.74 9.82
CA GLN A 55 -18.02 -25.36 9.58
C GLN A 55 -18.91 -26.59 9.74
N ASP A 56 -20.07 -26.38 10.38
CA ASP A 56 -21.13 -27.37 10.46
C ASP A 56 -21.78 -27.62 9.09
N GLU A 57 -22.57 -28.68 8.98
CA GLU A 57 -23.37 -29.05 7.80
C GLU A 57 -24.29 -27.92 7.29
N ASN A 58 -24.64 -26.96 8.14
CA ASN A 58 -25.41 -25.77 7.78
C ASN A 58 -24.57 -24.53 7.44
N GLY A 59 -23.24 -24.66 7.34
CA GLY A 59 -22.30 -23.58 7.07
C GLY A 59 -21.99 -22.66 8.26
N LYS A 60 -22.49 -23.00 9.45
CA LYS A 60 -22.24 -22.23 10.69
C LYS A 60 -20.82 -22.52 11.20
N GLN A 61 -20.09 -21.48 11.58
CA GLN A 61 -18.73 -21.62 12.14
C GLN A 61 -18.78 -22.31 13.51
N ILE A 62 -17.91 -23.30 13.69
CA ILE A 62 -17.69 -24.01 14.95
C ILE A 62 -16.40 -23.47 15.55
N TYR A 63 -16.44 -23.01 16.80
CA TYR A 63 -15.28 -22.42 17.49
C TYR A 63 -14.61 -23.45 18.39
N LYS A 64 -13.28 -23.41 18.49
CA LYS A 64 -12.49 -24.16 19.47
C LYS A 64 -12.61 -23.45 20.83
N ASP A 65 -12.78 -24.22 21.90
CA ASP A 65 -12.83 -23.72 23.30
C ASP A 65 -11.44 -23.27 23.78
#